data_AF-A0A6I7QAH8-F1
#
_entry.id   AF-A0A6I7QAH8-F1
#
_cell.length_a   1.000
_cell.length_b   1.000
_cell.length_c   1.000
_cell.angle_alpha   90.00
_cell.angle_beta   90.00
_cell.angle_gamma   90.00
#
_symmetry.space_group_name_H-M   'P 1'
#
loop_
_entity.id
_entity.type
_entity.pdbx_description
1 polymer ?
#
loop_
_entity_poly.entity_id
_entity_poly.type
_entity_poly.pdbx_seq_one_letter_code
_entity_poly.pdbx_strand_id
1 'polypeptide(L)'
;MNRTNNQYQILSQLEGIDSHECRKSMLDFDSFVDRVQHKIFIQTFIVHCRNAKKSYMRKDDVSEKKSLIRALDIIDSEKISDEDLRAEELLDYITGTFLTSGKIANRLDELGVVVKW
;
A
#
# COMPACT_ATOMS: atom_id res chain seq x y z
N MET A 1 7.35 18.33 -4.27
CA MET A 1 7.77 17.29 -3.31
C MET A 1 6.82 16.11 -3.41
N ASN A 2 7.34 14.91 -3.66
CA ASN A 2 6.53 13.69 -3.84
C ASN A 2 6.05 13.19 -2.47
N ARG A 3 4.73 13.04 -2.26
CA ARG A 3 4.15 12.62 -0.97
C ARG A 3 4.72 11.30 -0.45
N THR A 4 5.07 10.38 -1.35
CA THR A 4 5.70 9.10 -1.04
C THR A 4 7.09 9.26 -0.41
N ASN A 5 7.86 10.29 -0.80
CA ASN A 5 9.18 10.52 -0.20
C ASN A 5 9.08 10.95 1.26
N ASN A 6 8.05 11.72 1.62
CA ASN A 6 7.82 12.11 3.02
C ASN A 6 7.39 10.91 3.87
N GLN A 7 6.66 9.95 3.30
CA GLN A 7 6.23 8.74 3.98
C GLN A 7 7.41 7.82 4.35
N TYR A 8 8.34 7.60 3.41
CA TYR A 8 9.57 6.84 3.70
C TYR A 8 10.51 7.55 4.67
N GLN A 9 10.54 8.89 4.67
CA GLN A 9 11.28 9.65 5.67
C GLN A 9 10.74 9.45 7.08
N ILE A 10 9.41 9.40 7.24
CA ILE A 10 8.78 9.14 8.55
C ILE A 10 9.13 7.72 9.03
N LEU A 11 9.08 6.71 8.14
CA LEU A 11 9.48 5.34 8.50
C LEU A 11 10.93 5.29 8.98
N SER A 12 11.85 5.92 8.24
CA SER A 12 13.27 5.99 8.64
C SER A 12 13.49 6.75 9.96
N GLN A 13 12.70 7.78 10.23
CA GLN A 13 12.75 8.49 11.51
C GLN A 13 12.27 7.61 12.66
N LEU A 14 11.22 6.82 12.46
CA LEU A 14 10.72 5.88 13.48
C LEU A 14 11.75 4.79 13.81
N GLU A 15 12.46 4.27 12.80
CA GLU A 15 13.53 3.29 13.00
C GLU A 15 14.71 3.85 13.83
N GLY A 16 14.94 5.16 13.75
CA GLY A 16 15.99 5.85 14.50
C GLY A 16 15.64 6.19 15.95
N ILE A 17 14.42 5.91 16.41
CA ILE A 17 13.99 6.19 17.79
C ILE A 17 14.49 5.10 18.73
N ASP A 18 15.03 5.51 19.88
CA ASP A 18 15.33 4.58 20.98
C ASP A 18 14.03 4.06 21.61
N SER A 19 13.58 2.90 21.09
CA SER A 19 12.39 2.22 21.57
C SER A 19 12.43 1.89 23.07
N HIS A 20 13.61 1.74 23.68
CA HIS A 20 13.72 1.43 25.10
C HIS A 20 13.37 2.64 25.96
N GLU A 21 13.86 3.83 25.61
CA GLU A 21 13.50 5.08 26.29
C GLU A 21 12.02 5.44 26.08
N CYS A 22 11.49 5.24 24.87
CA CYS A 22 10.09 5.53 24.59
C CYS A 22 9.13 4.61 25.37
N ARG A 23 9.43 3.31 25.49
CA ARG A 23 8.64 2.37 26.31
C ARG A 23 8.60 2.74 27.79
N LYS A 24 9.61 3.44 28.31
CA LYS A 24 9.60 3.96 29.70
C LYS A 24 8.57 5.08 29.89
N SER A 25 8.24 5.82 28.82
CA SER A 25 7.35 6.98 28.85
C SER A 25 5.95 6.68 28.31
N MET A 26 5.81 5.66 27.45
CA MET A 26 4.56 5.29 26.79
C MET A 26 4.40 3.76 26.77
N LEU A 27 3.41 3.26 27.51
CA LEU A 27 3.16 1.82 27.67
C LEU A 27 2.73 1.14 26.36
N ASP A 28 2.07 1.86 25.44
CA ASP A 28 1.60 1.35 24.15
C ASP A 28 2.46 1.81 22.97
N PHE A 29 3.73 2.16 23.20
CA PHE A 29 4.63 2.68 22.17
C PHE A 29 4.73 1.77 20.95
N ASP A 30 4.95 0.47 21.15
CA ASP A 30 5.08 -0.49 20.06
C ASP A 30 3.79 -0.54 19.21
N SER A 31 2.64 -0.67 19.88
CA SER A 31 1.33 -0.61 19.22
C SER A 31 1.09 0.71 18.48
N PHE A 32 1.62 1.83 18.99
CA PHE A 32 1.54 3.12 18.30
C PHE A 32 2.40 3.13 17.04
N VAL A 33 3.65 2.66 17.12
CA VAL A 33 4.56 2.56 15.97
C VAL A 33 3.93 1.67 14.89
N ASP A 34 3.43 0.50 15.26
CA ASP A 34 2.77 -0.44 14.34
C ASP A 34 1.59 0.22 13.61
N ARG A 35 0.73 0.95 14.34
CA ARG A 35 -0.40 1.69 13.74
C ARG A 35 0.07 2.77 12.77
N VAL A 36 1.13 3.50 13.11
CA VAL A 36 1.66 4.56 12.23
C VAL A 36 2.26 3.96 10.97
N GLN A 37 3.08 2.92 11.10
CA GLN A 37 3.68 2.21 9.97
C GLN A 37 2.61 1.63 9.06
N HIS A 38 1.66 0.87 9.62
CA HIS A 38 0.55 0.28 8.88
C HIS A 38 -0.25 1.34 8.10
N LYS A 39 -0.56 2.48 8.72
CA LYS A 39 -1.24 3.60 8.04
C LYS A 39 -0.41 4.21 6.90
N ILE A 40 0.91 4.32 7.07
CA ILE A 40 1.82 4.80 6.02
C ILE A 40 1.81 3.83 4.82
N PHE A 41 1.85 2.53 5.08
CA PHE A 41 1.83 1.52 4.03
C PHE A 41 0.51 1.49 3.27
N ILE A 42 -0.63 1.53 3.95
CA ILE A 42 -1.95 1.69 3.33
C ILE A 42 -1.98 2.92 2.41
N GLN A 43 -1.50 4.08 2.88
CA GLN A 43 -1.51 5.28 2.06
C GLN A 43 -0.58 5.18 0.84
N THR A 44 0.55 4.49 0.98
CA THR A 44 1.48 4.22 -0.11
C THR A 44 0.85 3.29 -1.14
N PHE A 45 0.20 2.22 -0.68
CA PHE A 45 -0.62 1.32 -1.49
C PHE A 45 -1.69 2.08 -2.29
N ILE A 46 -2.44 2.98 -1.63
CA ILE A 46 -3.48 3.81 -2.26
C ILE A 46 -2.89 4.68 -3.37
N VAL A 47 -1.71 5.26 -3.16
CA VAL A 47 -1.02 6.07 -4.18
C VAL A 47 -0.72 5.22 -5.42
N HIS A 48 -0.22 3.99 -5.24
CA HIS A 48 0.03 3.08 -6.35
C HIS A 48 -1.25 2.68 -7.10
N CYS A 49 -2.33 2.39 -6.39
CA CYS A 49 -3.63 2.11 -7.01
C CYS A 49 -4.17 3.31 -7.82
N ARG A 50 -4.05 4.53 -7.28
CA ARG A 50 -4.43 5.76 -7.99
C ARG A 50 -3.58 5.99 -9.23
N ASN A 51 -2.30 5.66 -9.19
CA ASN A 51 -1.41 5.75 -10.34
C ASN A 51 -1.77 4.70 -11.40
N ALA A 52 -2.06 3.45 -11.01
CA ALA A 52 -2.54 2.42 -11.91
C ALA A 52 -3.82 2.87 -12.64
N LYS A 53 -4.82 3.38 -11.92
CA LYS A 53 -6.04 3.94 -12.52
C LYS A 53 -5.76 5.05 -13.54
N LYS A 54 -4.85 5.97 -13.22
CA LYS A 54 -4.47 7.06 -14.14
C LYS A 54 -3.82 6.51 -15.42
N SER A 55 -2.97 5.50 -15.30
CA SER A 55 -2.32 4.84 -16.44
C SER A 55 -3.31 4.05 -17.28
N TYR A 56 -4.23 3.31 -16.65
CA TYR A 56 -5.35 2.63 -17.31
C TYR A 56 -6.18 3.60 -18.16
N MET A 57 -6.59 4.74 -17.59
CA MET A 57 -7.34 5.78 -18.31
C MET A 57 -6.58 6.38 -19.50
N ARG A 58 -5.24 6.28 -19.51
CA ARG A 58 -4.36 6.74 -20.59
C ARG A 58 -3.99 5.63 -21.57
N LYS A 59 -4.45 4.39 -21.36
CA LYS A 59 -4.04 3.20 -22.12
C LYS A 59 -2.51 2.96 -22.08
N ASP A 60 -1.90 3.23 -20.93
CA ASP A 60 -0.48 2.99 -20.66
C ASP A 60 -0.31 1.74 -19.79
N ASP A 61 -0.41 0.58 -20.43
CA ASP A 61 -0.38 -0.73 -19.77
C ASP A 61 0.93 -0.98 -19.01
N VAL A 62 2.06 -0.45 -19.50
CA VAL A 62 3.38 -0.62 -18.87
C VAL A 62 3.42 0.09 -17.51
N SER A 63 2.96 1.34 -17.46
CA SER A 63 2.92 2.09 -16.19
C SER A 63 1.83 1.61 -15.24
N GLU A 64 0.70 1.14 -15.78
CA GLU A 64 -0.36 0.50 -15.00
C GLU A 64 0.20 -0.74 -14.28
N LYS A 65 0.77 -1.67 -15.05
CA LYS A 65 1.43 -2.88 -14.56
C LYS A 65 2.46 -2.59 -13.48
N LYS A 66 3.37 -1.64 -13.72
CA LYS A 66 4.39 -1.26 -12.74
C LYS A 66 3.78 -0.76 -11.43
N SER A 67 2.69 0.00 -11.51
CA SER A 67 2.01 0.53 -10.33
C SER A 67 1.27 -0.57 -9.56
N LEU A 68 0.63 -1.51 -10.26
CA LEU A 68 -0.06 -2.64 -9.65
C LEU A 68 0.90 -3.63 -8.97
N ILE A 69 2.05 -3.92 -9.58
CA ILE A 69 3.10 -4.74 -8.93
C ILE A 69 3.53 -4.09 -7.60
N ARG A 70 3.80 -2.78 -7.61
CA ARG A 70 4.17 -2.07 -6.38
C ARG A 70 3.08 -2.09 -5.31
N ALA A 71 1.81 -2.05 -5.73
CA ALA A 71 0.69 -2.16 -4.81
C ALA A 71 0.63 -3.57 -4.18
N LEU A 72 0.84 -4.61 -4.98
CA LEU A 72 0.85 -5.99 -4.52
C LEU A 72 2.04 -6.26 -3.57
N ASP A 73 3.24 -5.78 -3.92
CA ASP A 73 4.45 -5.90 -3.08
C ASP A 73 4.20 -5.36 -1.65
N ILE A 74 3.44 -4.26 -1.52
CA ILE A 74 3.10 -3.65 -0.22
C ILE A 74 2.06 -4.47 0.53
N ILE A 75 1.04 -5.02 -0.17
CA ILE A 75 0.07 -5.92 0.45
C ILE A 75 0.79 -7.12 1.07
N ASP A 76 1.72 -7.71 0.31
CA ASP A 76 2.42 -8.93 0.72
C ASP A 76 3.44 -8.66 1.83
N SER A 77 4.23 -7.58 1.74
CA SER A 77 5.26 -7.29 2.74
C SER A 77 4.65 -6.90 4.10
N GLU A 78 3.53 -6.17 4.08
CA GLU A 78 2.91 -5.61 5.29
C GLU A 78 1.65 -6.36 5.74
N LYS A 79 1.31 -7.45 5.04
CA LYS A 79 0.14 -8.29 5.33
C LYS A 79 -1.17 -7.50 5.41
N ILE A 80 -1.34 -6.51 4.52
CA ILE A 80 -2.57 -5.71 4.43
C ILE A 80 -3.70 -6.64 3.98
N SER A 81 -4.76 -6.74 4.78
CA SER A 81 -5.88 -7.62 4.46
C SER A 81 -6.92 -6.94 3.57
N ASP A 82 -7.82 -7.72 2.96
CA ASP A 82 -8.95 -7.17 2.21
C ASP A 82 -9.89 -6.33 3.12
N GLU A 83 -9.95 -6.61 4.43
CA GLU A 83 -10.66 -5.78 5.40
C GLU A 83 -10.02 -4.40 5.56
N ASP A 84 -8.69 -4.31 5.61
CA ASP A 84 -7.97 -3.03 5.67
C ASP A 84 -8.28 -2.18 4.43
N LEU A 85 -8.33 -2.81 3.25
CA LEU A 85 -8.68 -2.13 1.99
C LEU A 85 -10.13 -1.63 2.00
N ARG A 86 -11.05 -2.42 2.56
CA ARG A 86 -12.46 -2.04 2.71
C ARG A 86 -12.64 -0.89 3.70
N ALA A 87 -11.88 -0.86 4.79
CA ALA A 87 -11.92 0.22 5.78
C ALA A 87 -11.56 1.58 5.16
N GLU A 88 -10.72 1.59 4.12
CA GLU A 88 -10.35 2.78 3.35
C GLU A 88 -11.28 3.04 2.14
N GLU A 89 -12.38 2.30 2.04
CA GLU A 89 -13.41 2.43 0.98
C GLU A 89 -12.83 2.38 -0.44
N LEU A 90 -11.77 1.59 -0.65
CA LEU A 90 -11.10 1.52 -1.94
C LEU A 90 -11.91 0.69 -2.94
N LEU A 91 -12.16 1.28 -4.11
CA LEU A 91 -12.87 0.64 -5.21
C LEU A 91 -11.92 0.26 -6.33
N ASP A 92 -12.12 -0.92 -6.88
CA ASP A 92 -11.53 -1.35 -8.14
C ASP A 92 -12.02 -0.45 -9.28
N TYR A 93 -11.09 0.08 -10.06
CA TYR A 93 -11.39 1.07 -11.09
C TYR A 93 -11.92 0.47 -12.39
N ILE A 94 -11.94 -0.87 -12.50
CA ILE A 94 -12.51 -1.58 -13.65
C ILE A 94 -13.97 -1.93 -13.38
N THR A 95 -14.24 -2.57 -12.24
CA THR A 95 -15.56 -3.09 -11.88
C THR A 95 -16.40 -2.13 -11.03
N GLY A 96 -15.77 -1.13 -10.40
CA GLY A 96 -16.44 -0.20 -9.47
C GLY A 96 -16.82 -0.82 -8.11
N THR A 97 -16.43 -2.07 -7.87
CA THR A 97 -16.69 -2.79 -6.61
C THR A 97 -15.49 -2.68 -5.66
N PHE A 98 -15.62 -3.08 -4.39
CA PHE A 98 -14.51 -3.01 -3.43
C PHE A 98 -13.25 -3.70 -3.95
N LEU A 99 -12.12 -3.01 -3.85
CA LEU A 99 -10.82 -3.53 -4.24
C LEU A 99 -10.42 -4.67 -3.31
N THR A 100 -9.83 -5.72 -3.88
CA THR A 100 -9.22 -6.83 -3.14
C THR A 100 -7.88 -7.15 -3.76
N SER A 101 -7.00 -7.78 -2.98
CA SER A 101 -5.72 -8.31 -3.45
C SER A 101 -5.88 -9.21 -4.70
N GLY A 102 -6.89 -10.09 -4.68
CA GLY A 102 -7.24 -10.95 -5.82
C GLY A 102 -7.61 -10.19 -7.10
N LYS A 103 -8.29 -9.04 -6.99
CA LYS A 103 -8.62 -8.22 -8.17
C LYS A 103 -7.38 -7.56 -8.79
N ILE A 104 -6.44 -7.15 -7.95
CA ILE A 104 -5.15 -6.62 -8.42
C ILE A 104 -4.38 -7.70 -9.17
N ALA A 105 -4.31 -8.91 -8.62
CA ALA A 105 -3.64 -10.03 -9.28
C ALA A 105 -4.31 -10.44 -10.59
N ASN A 106 -5.64 -10.52 -10.62
CA ASN A 106 -6.37 -10.81 -11.86
C ASN A 106 -6.06 -9.76 -12.94
N ARG A 107 -6.03 -8.47 -12.57
CA ARG A 107 -5.67 -7.41 -13.52
C ARG A 107 -4.22 -7.53 -13.99
N LEU A 108 -3.31 -7.92 -13.11
CA LEU A 108 -1.92 -8.19 -13.49
C LEU A 108 -1.82 -9.36 -14.49
N ASP A 109 -2.62 -10.41 -14.33
CA ASP A 109 -2.70 -11.53 -15.28
C ASP A 109 -3.21 -11.09 -16.66
N GLU A 110 -4.26 -10.26 -16.69
CA GLU A 110 -4.75 -9.62 -17.93
C GLU A 110 -3.68 -8.77 -18.63
N LEU A 111 -2.75 -8.18 -17.87
CA LEU A 111 -1.61 -7.40 -18.37
C LEU A 111 -0.37 -8.27 -18.66
N GLY A 112 -0.52 -9.59 -18.70
CA GLY A 112 0.55 -10.55 -19.00
C GLY A 112 1.56 -10.73 -17.87
N VAL A 113 1.11 -10.64 -16.61
CA VAL A 113 1.91 -10.96 -15.42
C VAL A 113 1.24 -12.11 -14.67
N VAL A 114 1.85 -13.29 -14.73
CA VAL A 114 1.41 -14.43 -13.92
C VAL A 114 1.87 -14.21 -12.48
N VAL A 115 0.95 -13.80 -11.62
CA VAL A 115 1.18 -13.70 -10.16
C VAL A 115 0.99 -15.09 -9.56
N LYS A 116 2.07 -15.69 -9.04
CA LYS A 116 2.00 -16.95 -8.29
C LYS A 116 1.79 -16.63 -6.82
N TRP A 117 0.67 -17.12 -6.28
CA TRP A 117 0.33 -17.08 -4.86
C TRP A 117 1.01 -18.23 -4.11
#